data_AF-A0A7K2ZE81-F1
#
_entry.id   AF-A0A7K2ZE81-F1
#
_cell.length_a   1.000
_cell.length_b   1.000
_cell.length_c   1.000
_cell.angle_alpha   90.00
_cell.angle_beta   90.00
_cell.angle_gamma   90.00
#
_symmetry.space_group_name_H-M   'P 1'
#
loop_
_entity.id
_entity.type
_entity.pdbx_description
1 polymer ?
#
loop_
_entity_poly.entity_id
_entity_poly.type
_entity_poly.pdbx_seq_one_letter_code
_entity_poly.pdbx_strand_id
1 'polypeptide(L)'
;PEAPEDPDAPGSPDSTGSPGSPGSTDSPNEGGRRFTQWAGPGCTAGEYREYGRFERGEAGWYAVASGGFTGGGCDGRFSAVPMSGSPTEDRGSTATWSWHLGAGFRSCALTVFVPEGRARDVAGDPTVYRVLSDPADAHSAYTGFAVRQTHHRGSAVEVGNYPVKGDAFAVLLIDRGRDWGASDRVGAHHAAAQMRVVCR
;
A
#
# COMPACT_ATOMS: atom_id res chain seq x y z
N PRO A 1 37.68 65.89 39.23
CA PRO A 1 38.42 65.51 38.01
C PRO A 1 37.41 65.12 36.91
N GLU A 2 37.38 65.95 35.87
CA GLU A 2 36.71 65.82 34.55
C GLU A 2 35.20 65.48 34.45
N ALA A 3 34.44 66.50 34.05
CA ALA A 3 33.29 66.46 33.12
C ALA A 3 33.85 66.74 31.68
N PRO A 4 33.10 66.69 30.53
CA PRO A 4 31.65 66.92 30.39
C PRO A 4 30.93 66.14 29.24
N GLU A 5 29.72 66.64 28.96
CA GLU A 5 28.55 66.18 28.20
C GLU A 5 28.67 66.05 26.65
N ASP A 6 27.62 65.39 26.10
CA ASP A 6 27.15 65.03 24.74
C ASP A 6 27.61 65.85 23.51
N PRO A 7 27.47 65.30 22.28
CA PRO A 7 26.36 65.78 21.44
C PRO A 7 25.73 64.83 20.39
N ASP A 8 24.48 65.15 20.06
CA ASP A 8 23.79 65.13 18.75
C ASP A 8 23.48 63.82 17.99
N ALA A 9 22.17 63.63 17.74
CA ALA A 9 21.60 62.88 16.60
C ALA A 9 21.50 63.81 15.36
N PRO A 10 21.51 63.30 14.11
CA PRO A 10 20.22 63.13 13.38
C PRO A 10 20.22 62.08 12.22
N GLY A 11 19.01 61.64 11.80
CA GLY A 11 18.73 61.19 10.41
C GLY A 11 17.95 59.87 10.20
N SER A 12 16.66 59.96 9.88
CA SER A 12 15.86 58.93 9.15
C SER A 12 16.15 59.04 7.62
N PRO A 13 15.95 58.05 6.70
CA PRO A 13 14.77 57.16 6.58
C PRO A 13 15.00 55.74 5.98
N ASP A 14 13.89 55.01 5.83
CA ASP A 14 13.56 53.98 4.83
C ASP A 14 14.24 52.58 4.73
N SER A 15 13.37 51.58 4.89
CA SER A 15 13.20 50.39 4.02
C SER A 15 14.37 49.42 3.81
N THR A 16 14.28 48.22 4.40
CA THR A 16 14.44 46.97 3.63
C THR A 16 13.91 45.76 4.39
N GLY A 17 13.04 45.00 3.72
CA GLY A 17 12.23 43.94 4.29
C GLY A 17 13.00 42.72 4.81
N SER A 18 12.33 42.04 5.73
CA SER A 18 12.60 40.66 6.13
C SER A 18 12.86 39.78 4.90
N PRO A 19 13.84 38.85 4.94
CA PRO A 19 13.98 37.84 3.90
C PRO A 19 12.70 37.00 3.84
N GLY A 20 11.87 37.28 2.84
CA GLY A 20 10.74 36.44 2.50
C GLY A 20 11.27 35.05 2.19
N SER A 21 10.81 34.06 2.96
CA SER A 21 10.89 32.68 2.51
C SER A 21 10.22 32.62 1.13
N PRO A 22 10.85 32.00 0.12
CA PRO A 22 10.25 31.90 -1.20
C PRO A 22 8.90 31.22 -1.05
N GLY A 23 7.85 31.96 -1.42
CA GLY A 23 6.49 31.49 -1.39
C GLY A 23 6.40 30.13 -2.09
N SER A 24 5.90 29.14 -1.36
CA SER A 24 5.25 28.02 -2.03
C SER A 24 4.10 28.64 -2.81
N THR A 25 4.33 28.84 -4.11
CA THR A 25 3.26 29.01 -5.09
C THR A 25 2.44 27.72 -5.06
N ASP A 26 1.56 27.63 -4.09
CA ASP A 26 0.44 26.72 -4.10
C ASP A 26 -0.50 27.28 -5.17
N SER A 27 -0.23 26.89 -6.42
CA SER A 27 -1.07 27.25 -7.55
C SER A 27 -2.49 26.75 -7.26
N PRO A 28 -3.51 27.62 -7.23
CA PRO A 28 -4.87 27.18 -7.01
C PRO A 28 -5.41 26.44 -8.25
N ASN A 29 -5.80 25.19 -8.02
CA ASN A 29 -6.97 24.54 -8.60
C ASN A 29 -6.91 24.04 -10.07
N GLU A 30 -6.55 22.77 -10.24
CA GLU A 30 -7.40 21.85 -11.02
C GLU A 30 -8.06 20.91 -10.02
N GLY A 31 -9.31 21.21 -9.64
CA GLY A 31 -10.16 20.42 -8.74
C GLY A 31 -10.58 19.08 -9.37
N GLY A 32 -9.60 18.30 -9.80
CA GLY A 32 -9.79 16.93 -10.25
C GLY A 32 -10.31 16.08 -9.09
N ARG A 33 -11.24 15.18 -9.39
CA ARG A 33 -11.73 14.20 -8.43
C ARG A 33 -10.53 13.41 -7.91
N ARG A 34 -10.35 13.40 -6.58
CA ARG A 34 -9.35 12.59 -5.90
C ARG A 34 -10.06 11.56 -5.06
N PHE A 35 -9.61 10.32 -5.16
CA PHE A 35 -10.08 9.22 -4.33
C PHE A 35 -8.89 8.64 -3.57
N THR A 36 -9.04 8.41 -2.28
CA THR A 36 -8.02 7.74 -1.46
C THR A 36 -8.70 6.81 -0.50
N GLN A 37 -8.31 5.54 -0.50
CA GLN A 37 -8.93 4.53 0.35
C GLN A 37 -7.97 3.37 0.62
N TRP A 38 -8.02 2.87 1.85
CA TRP A 38 -7.44 1.60 2.23
C TRP A 38 -8.46 0.48 2.09
N ALA A 39 -8.02 -0.70 1.67
CA ALA A 39 -8.82 -1.93 1.63
C ALA A 39 -7.97 -3.13 2.06
N GLY A 40 -8.61 -4.18 2.53
CA GLY A 40 -7.96 -5.42 2.95
C GLY A 40 -8.63 -6.03 4.18
N PRO A 41 -8.06 -7.10 4.74
CA PRO A 41 -8.57 -7.71 5.97
C PRO A 41 -8.74 -6.66 7.06
N GLY A 42 -9.90 -6.65 7.72
CA GLY A 42 -10.15 -5.74 8.84
C GLY A 42 -10.39 -4.28 8.49
N CYS A 43 -10.40 -3.91 7.21
CA CYS A 43 -10.83 -2.58 6.78
C CYS A 43 -12.37 -2.49 6.72
N THR A 44 -12.92 -1.35 7.12
CA THR A 44 -14.36 -1.05 6.99
C THR A 44 -14.76 -0.53 5.61
N ALA A 45 -13.78 -0.31 4.71
CA ALA A 45 -13.98 0.27 3.39
C ALA A 45 -13.16 -0.50 2.33
N GLY A 46 -13.58 -0.35 1.07
CA GLY A 46 -13.15 -1.21 -0.03
C GLY A 46 -13.64 -2.64 0.17
N GLU A 47 -13.30 -3.52 -0.78
CA GLU A 47 -13.63 -4.94 -0.69
C GLU A 47 -12.36 -5.79 -0.64
N TYR A 48 -12.46 -6.88 0.11
CA TYR A 48 -11.45 -7.93 0.20
C TYR A 48 -12.13 -9.28 0.10
N ARG A 49 -11.69 -10.12 -0.86
CA ARG A 49 -12.28 -11.43 -1.14
C ARG A 49 -11.18 -12.49 -1.21
N GLU A 50 -11.43 -13.64 -0.61
CA GLU A 50 -10.53 -14.80 -0.66
C GLU A 50 -11.18 -15.91 -1.48
N TYR A 51 -10.40 -16.57 -2.34
CA TYR A 51 -10.84 -17.74 -3.09
C TYR A 51 -9.87 -18.91 -2.87
N GLY A 52 -10.41 -20.13 -2.88
CA GLY A 52 -9.62 -21.33 -2.57
C GLY A 52 -9.22 -21.43 -1.10
N ARG A 53 -9.88 -20.69 -0.19
CA ARG A 53 -9.60 -20.75 1.25
C ARG A 53 -9.88 -22.16 1.80
N PHE A 54 -8.88 -22.72 2.48
CA PHE A 54 -9.01 -23.94 3.26
C PHE A 54 -8.23 -23.78 4.57
N GLU A 55 -8.75 -24.36 5.65
CA GLU A 55 -8.12 -24.28 6.96
C GLU A 55 -7.53 -25.64 7.32
N ARG A 56 -6.21 -25.71 7.48
CA ARG A 56 -5.49 -26.93 7.87
C ARG A 56 -4.35 -26.58 8.83
N GLY A 57 -4.72 -25.84 9.88
CA GLY A 57 -3.76 -25.22 10.79
C GLY A 57 -2.73 -24.42 10.00
N GLU A 58 -1.47 -24.70 10.28
CA GLU A 58 -0.34 -24.01 9.68
C GLU A 58 -0.06 -24.36 8.21
N ALA A 59 -0.72 -25.36 7.63
CA ALA A 59 -0.58 -25.73 6.21
C ALA A 59 -1.65 -25.08 5.31
N GLY A 60 -2.68 -24.47 5.90
CA GLY A 60 -3.74 -23.79 5.15
C GLY A 60 -3.71 -22.28 5.36
N TRP A 61 -4.83 -21.65 5.05
CA TRP A 61 -5.08 -20.26 5.35
C TRP A 61 -5.29 -20.06 6.85
N TYR A 62 -4.79 -18.95 7.39
CA TYR A 62 -5.13 -18.49 8.73
C TYR A 62 -5.07 -16.96 8.81
N ALA A 63 -5.81 -16.39 9.75
CA ALA A 63 -5.74 -14.98 10.07
C ALA A 63 -4.67 -14.75 11.15
N VAL A 64 -3.87 -13.70 10.98
CA VAL A 64 -2.97 -13.18 12.00
C VAL A 64 -3.57 -11.89 12.55
N ALA A 65 -3.77 -11.83 13.87
CA ALA A 65 -4.59 -10.81 14.51
C ALA A 65 -4.00 -9.39 14.48
N SER A 66 -2.70 -9.24 14.21
CA SER A 66 -2.01 -7.94 14.23
C SER A 66 -0.76 -7.97 13.36
N GLY A 67 -0.18 -6.81 13.07
CA GLY A 67 1.03 -6.64 12.28
C GLY A 67 0.79 -5.95 10.93
N GLY A 68 -0.46 -5.93 10.47
CA GLY A 68 -0.92 -5.14 9.33
C GLY A 68 -1.07 -3.65 9.66
N PHE A 69 -1.52 -2.90 8.65
CA PHE A 69 -1.76 -1.47 8.77
C PHE A 69 -2.98 -1.17 9.65
N THR A 70 -2.78 -0.30 10.63
CA THR A 70 -3.86 0.23 11.47
C THR A 70 -4.14 1.69 11.09
N GLY A 71 -5.42 2.04 10.98
CA GLY A 71 -5.87 3.37 10.56
C GLY A 71 -6.64 3.32 9.24
N GLY A 72 -7.22 4.46 8.82
CA GLY A 72 -8.04 4.51 7.60
C GLY A 72 -9.25 3.55 7.61
N GLY A 73 -9.71 3.13 8.80
CA GLY A 73 -10.76 2.13 8.98
C GLY A 73 -10.27 0.68 9.10
N CYS A 74 -8.95 0.43 9.13
CA CYS A 74 -8.37 -0.91 9.23
C CYS A 74 -7.85 -1.23 10.65
N ASP A 75 -8.06 -2.47 11.10
CA ASP A 75 -7.70 -2.97 12.44
C ASP A 75 -6.28 -3.56 12.54
N GLY A 76 -5.59 -3.78 11.41
CA GLY A 76 -4.24 -4.34 11.35
C GLY A 76 -4.14 -5.86 11.34
N ARG A 77 -5.26 -6.61 11.24
CA ARG A 77 -5.19 -8.05 10.96
C ARG A 77 -4.79 -8.33 9.52
N PHE A 78 -4.24 -9.50 9.22
CA PHE A 78 -3.94 -9.92 7.84
C PHE A 78 -4.16 -11.41 7.65
N SER A 79 -4.23 -11.85 6.41
CA SER A 79 -4.35 -13.26 6.06
C SER A 79 -3.00 -13.84 5.65
N ALA A 80 -2.62 -14.95 6.26
CA ALA A 80 -1.53 -15.79 5.78
C ALA A 80 -2.08 -16.75 4.72
N VAL A 81 -1.61 -16.57 3.48
CA VAL A 81 -2.05 -17.30 2.28
C VAL A 81 -1.05 -18.40 1.97
N PRO A 82 -1.45 -19.69 1.94
CA PRO A 82 -0.52 -20.77 1.64
C PRO A 82 0.04 -20.59 0.23
N MET A 83 1.32 -20.90 0.05
CA MET A 83 1.91 -20.90 -1.28
C MET A 83 1.57 -22.19 -2.03
N SER A 84 1.67 -22.15 -3.36
CA SER A 84 1.41 -23.30 -4.24
C SER A 84 2.44 -24.44 -4.12
N GLY A 85 3.56 -24.18 -3.45
CA GLY A 85 4.74 -25.04 -3.39
C GLY A 85 5.55 -25.06 -4.69
N SER A 86 5.24 -24.19 -5.65
CA SER A 86 5.95 -24.07 -6.92
C SER A 86 6.34 -22.62 -7.20
N PRO A 87 7.59 -22.35 -7.63
CA PRO A 87 8.00 -21.02 -8.05
C PRO A 87 7.32 -20.56 -9.35
N THR A 88 6.71 -21.48 -10.12
CA THR A 88 6.20 -21.21 -11.48
C THR A 88 4.73 -21.53 -11.66
N GLU A 89 4.10 -22.25 -10.73
CA GLU A 89 2.72 -22.71 -10.84
C GLU A 89 1.83 -22.10 -9.76
N ASP A 90 0.58 -21.88 -10.12
CA ASP A 90 -0.49 -21.43 -9.23
C ASP A 90 -1.33 -22.66 -8.85
N ARG A 91 -1.91 -22.71 -7.65
CA ARG A 91 -2.82 -23.80 -7.21
C ARG A 91 -4.22 -23.32 -6.81
N GLY A 92 -4.52 -22.06 -7.11
CA GLY A 92 -5.88 -21.53 -7.06
C GLY A 92 -6.26 -20.85 -5.75
N SER A 93 -5.36 -20.75 -4.77
CA SER A 93 -5.56 -19.84 -3.64
C SER A 93 -5.29 -18.40 -4.08
N THR A 94 -6.26 -17.50 -3.87
CA THR A 94 -6.12 -16.08 -4.23
C THR A 94 -6.75 -15.14 -3.21
N ALA A 95 -6.26 -13.90 -3.19
CA ALA A 95 -6.84 -12.81 -2.42
C ALA A 95 -7.00 -11.57 -3.33
N THR A 96 -8.18 -10.99 -3.37
CA THR A 96 -8.52 -9.85 -4.23
C THR A 96 -8.89 -8.64 -3.37
N TRP A 97 -8.27 -7.50 -3.66
CA TRP A 97 -8.66 -6.19 -3.17
C TRP A 97 -9.36 -5.43 -4.29
N SER A 98 -10.44 -4.72 -3.98
CA SER A 98 -11.11 -3.90 -4.98
C SER A 98 -11.72 -2.62 -4.42
N TRP A 99 -11.72 -1.60 -5.28
CA TRP A 99 -12.30 -0.28 -5.03
C TRP A 99 -13.24 0.07 -6.17
N HIS A 100 -14.50 0.37 -5.85
CA HIS A 100 -15.49 0.85 -6.82
C HIS A 100 -15.38 2.36 -6.92
N LEU A 101 -14.80 2.84 -8.01
CA LEU A 101 -14.45 4.24 -8.21
C LEU A 101 -15.58 5.03 -8.90
N GLY A 102 -16.44 4.32 -9.65
CA GLY A 102 -17.38 4.95 -10.58
C GLY A 102 -16.66 5.56 -11.78
N ALA A 103 -17.31 6.51 -12.46
CA ALA A 103 -16.80 7.03 -13.74
C ALA A 103 -15.76 8.14 -13.58
N GLY A 104 -14.71 8.08 -14.40
CA GLY A 104 -13.82 9.20 -14.76
C GLY A 104 -12.68 9.49 -13.78
N PHE A 105 -12.22 8.45 -13.09
CA PHE A 105 -10.82 8.33 -12.69
C PHE A 105 -10.03 7.69 -13.84
N ARG A 106 -8.78 8.13 -14.04
CA ARG A 106 -7.90 7.65 -15.12
C ARG A 106 -6.80 6.76 -14.61
N SER A 107 -6.30 6.99 -13.39
CA SER A 107 -5.20 6.22 -12.83
C SER A 107 -5.22 6.18 -11.31
N CYS A 108 -4.70 5.10 -10.74
CA CYS A 108 -4.49 4.93 -9.31
C CYS A 108 -3.02 4.64 -9.00
N ALA A 109 -2.42 5.42 -8.10
CA ALA A 109 -1.20 5.04 -7.42
C ALA A 109 -1.53 3.99 -6.36
N LEU A 110 -0.78 2.89 -6.35
CA LEU A 110 -1.01 1.74 -5.47
C LEU A 110 0.14 1.59 -4.48
N THR A 111 -0.23 1.38 -3.22
CA THR A 111 0.67 1.04 -2.13
C THR A 111 0.22 -0.28 -1.50
N VAL A 112 1.15 -1.21 -1.31
CA VAL A 112 0.93 -2.47 -0.59
C VAL A 112 1.56 -2.36 0.79
N PHE A 113 0.79 -2.60 1.85
CA PHE A 113 1.37 -2.75 3.18
C PHE A 113 1.81 -4.19 3.39
N VAL A 114 3.09 -4.38 3.72
CA VAL A 114 3.63 -5.69 4.08
C VAL A 114 3.65 -5.77 5.60
N PRO A 115 2.90 -6.69 6.22
CA PRO A 115 2.74 -6.70 7.66
C PRO A 115 4.01 -7.14 8.38
N GLU A 116 4.13 -6.76 9.64
CA GLU A 116 5.00 -7.48 10.58
C GLU A 116 4.42 -8.86 10.90
N GLY A 117 5.27 -9.79 11.32
CA GLY A 117 4.82 -11.12 11.71
C GLY A 117 5.94 -12.15 11.78
N ARG A 118 5.58 -13.41 12.05
CA ARG A 118 6.57 -14.49 11.99
C ARG A 118 7.10 -14.60 10.57
N ALA A 119 8.37 -14.99 10.41
CA ALA A 119 9.00 -15.07 9.10
C ALA A 119 8.19 -15.90 8.09
N ARG A 120 7.55 -16.98 8.56
CA ARG A 120 6.64 -17.85 7.81
C ARG A 120 5.33 -17.19 7.35
N ASP A 121 4.75 -16.29 8.14
CA ASP A 121 3.45 -15.66 7.84
C ASP A 121 3.60 -14.61 6.72
N VAL A 122 4.82 -14.11 6.54
CA VAL A 122 5.21 -13.01 5.65
C VAL A 122 6.48 -13.43 4.89
N ALA A 123 6.37 -14.52 4.13
CA ALA A 123 7.50 -15.22 3.51
C ALA A 123 7.57 -15.06 1.98
N GLY A 124 6.62 -14.33 1.38
CA GLY A 124 6.55 -14.13 -0.06
C GLY A 124 7.83 -13.55 -0.65
N ASP A 125 8.46 -14.30 -1.56
CA ASP A 125 9.75 -13.95 -2.15
C ASP A 125 9.88 -14.45 -3.60
N PRO A 126 9.22 -13.76 -4.55
CA PRO A 126 8.26 -12.69 -4.32
C PRO A 126 6.83 -13.21 -4.08
N THR A 127 5.97 -12.37 -3.52
CA THR A 127 4.52 -12.46 -3.73
C THR A 127 4.16 -11.81 -5.05
N VAL A 128 3.36 -12.50 -5.86
CA VAL A 128 2.97 -12.05 -7.20
C VAL A 128 1.55 -11.51 -7.18
N TYR A 129 1.37 -10.33 -7.77
CA TYR A 129 0.10 -9.64 -7.88
C TYR A 129 -0.25 -9.37 -9.36
N ARG A 130 -1.53 -9.37 -9.67
CA ARG A 130 -2.09 -8.98 -10.96
C ARG A 130 -3.06 -7.82 -10.76
N VAL A 131 -3.05 -6.84 -11.66
CA VAL A 131 -4.01 -5.74 -11.64
C VAL A 131 -5.13 -6.07 -12.63
N LEU A 132 -6.36 -6.01 -12.15
CA LEU A 132 -7.56 -6.46 -12.85
C LEU A 132 -8.41 -5.26 -13.30
N SER A 133 -9.09 -5.41 -14.44
CA SER A 133 -10.16 -4.48 -14.85
C SER A 133 -11.53 -4.85 -14.27
N ASP A 134 -11.72 -6.12 -13.91
CA ASP A 134 -12.94 -6.62 -13.25
C ASP A 134 -12.54 -7.44 -11.99
N PRO A 135 -12.97 -7.03 -10.78
CA PRO A 135 -12.66 -7.76 -9.55
C PRO A 135 -13.25 -9.18 -9.47
N ALA A 136 -14.25 -9.51 -10.28
CA ALA A 136 -14.88 -10.82 -10.32
C ALA A 136 -14.26 -11.79 -11.35
N ASP A 137 -13.42 -11.28 -12.27
CA ASP A 137 -12.78 -12.08 -13.31
C ASP A 137 -11.25 -12.02 -13.20
N ALA A 138 -10.64 -13.11 -12.75
CA ALA A 138 -9.18 -13.24 -12.66
C ALA A 138 -8.47 -13.19 -14.03
N HIS A 139 -9.18 -13.45 -15.13
CA HIS A 139 -8.66 -13.34 -16.49
C HIS A 139 -8.66 -11.90 -17.03
N SER A 140 -9.32 -10.98 -16.33
CA SER A 140 -9.32 -9.54 -16.65
C SER A 140 -7.99 -8.84 -16.29
N ALA A 141 -7.00 -9.60 -15.84
CA ALA A 141 -5.67 -9.11 -15.56
C ALA A 141 -5.03 -8.45 -16.79
N TYR A 142 -4.62 -7.20 -16.65
CA TYR A 142 -3.99 -6.46 -17.75
C TYR A 142 -2.52 -6.12 -17.49
N THR A 143 -2.04 -6.30 -16.25
CA THR A 143 -0.64 -6.18 -15.87
C THR A 143 -0.40 -6.87 -14.52
N GLY A 144 0.84 -6.90 -14.05
CA GLY A 144 1.20 -7.47 -12.76
C GLY A 144 2.48 -6.88 -12.18
N PHE A 145 2.70 -7.14 -10.91
CA PHE A 145 3.88 -6.72 -10.17
C PHE A 145 4.21 -7.75 -9.07
N ALA A 146 5.36 -7.57 -8.43
CA ALA A 146 5.85 -8.51 -7.43
C ALA A 146 6.43 -7.73 -6.23
N VAL A 147 6.20 -8.24 -5.02
CA VAL A 147 6.75 -7.66 -3.78
C VAL A 147 7.53 -8.75 -3.04
N ARG A 148 8.77 -8.43 -2.65
CA ARG A 148 9.55 -9.29 -1.76
C ARG A 148 9.21 -8.99 -0.31
N GLN A 149 8.18 -9.66 0.21
CA GLN A 149 7.65 -9.40 1.55
C GLN A 149 8.70 -9.61 2.64
N THR A 150 9.61 -10.57 2.43
CA THR A 150 10.76 -10.85 3.29
C THR A 150 11.66 -9.65 3.55
N HIS A 151 11.70 -8.68 2.62
CA HIS A 151 12.52 -7.46 2.70
C HIS A 151 11.75 -6.22 3.17
N HIS A 152 10.42 -6.31 3.29
CA HIS A 152 9.56 -5.14 3.48
C HIS A 152 8.61 -5.26 4.68
N ARG A 153 8.81 -6.24 5.58
CA ARG A 153 7.97 -6.41 6.78
C ARG A 153 7.82 -5.10 7.57
N GLY A 154 6.59 -4.83 7.99
CA GLY A 154 6.19 -3.62 8.70
C GLY A 154 6.18 -2.33 7.89
N SER A 155 6.26 -2.40 6.56
CA SER A 155 6.40 -1.21 5.72
C SER A 155 5.37 -1.12 4.59
N ALA A 156 5.11 0.12 4.19
CA ALA A 156 4.32 0.44 3.01
C ALA A 156 5.22 0.49 1.77
N VAL A 157 4.90 -0.31 0.76
CA VAL A 157 5.65 -0.41 -0.50
C VAL A 157 4.84 0.23 -1.61
N GLU A 158 5.36 1.31 -2.20
CA GLU A 158 4.79 1.89 -3.42
C GLU A 158 5.14 1.00 -4.61
N VAL A 159 4.12 0.49 -5.31
CA VAL A 159 4.31 -0.49 -6.39
C VAL A 159 4.03 0.09 -7.78
N GLY A 160 3.54 1.33 -7.85
CA GLY A 160 3.44 2.09 -9.09
C GLY A 160 2.09 2.78 -9.27
N ASN A 161 1.87 3.30 -10.48
CA ASN A 161 0.63 3.94 -10.89
C ASN A 161 0.04 3.22 -12.10
N TYR A 162 -1.22 2.82 -11.99
CA TYR A 162 -1.88 1.94 -12.95
C TYR A 162 -3.11 2.62 -13.56
N PRO A 163 -3.40 2.39 -14.85
CA PRO A 163 -4.60 2.94 -15.47
C PRO A 163 -5.87 2.29 -14.91
N VAL A 164 -6.92 3.09 -14.70
CA VAL A 164 -8.26 2.56 -14.39
C VAL A 164 -8.90 2.10 -15.70
N LYS A 165 -9.33 0.84 -15.75
CA LYS A 165 -9.94 0.21 -16.94
C LYS A 165 -11.35 -0.30 -16.58
N GLY A 166 -12.28 0.62 -16.37
CA GLY A 166 -13.64 0.29 -15.93
C GLY A 166 -14.12 1.28 -14.88
N ASP A 167 -15.10 0.85 -14.08
CA ASP A 167 -15.62 1.56 -12.91
C ASP A 167 -14.99 1.08 -11.59
N ALA A 168 -14.18 0.02 -11.64
CA ALA A 168 -13.44 -0.51 -10.51
C ALA A 168 -11.92 -0.53 -10.77
N PHE A 169 -11.17 -0.53 -9.67
CA PHE A 169 -9.75 -0.86 -9.64
C PHE A 169 -9.57 -2.08 -8.74
N ALA A 170 -8.83 -3.09 -9.17
CA ALA A 170 -8.68 -4.31 -8.40
C ALA A 170 -7.29 -4.93 -8.54
N VAL A 171 -6.86 -5.61 -7.47
CA VAL A 171 -5.56 -6.28 -7.37
C VAL A 171 -5.79 -7.69 -6.86
N LEU A 172 -5.16 -8.66 -7.51
CA LEU A 172 -5.24 -10.09 -7.19
C LEU A 172 -3.87 -10.60 -6.80
N LEU A 173 -3.73 -11.11 -5.58
CA LEU A 173 -2.62 -11.96 -5.17
C LEU A 173 -2.88 -13.39 -5.64
N ILE A 174 -1.87 -14.02 -6.21
CA ILE A 174 -1.87 -15.46 -6.54
C ILE A 174 -0.92 -16.23 -5.61
N ASP A 175 -1.22 -17.50 -5.37
CA ASP A 175 -0.47 -18.36 -4.42
C ASP A 175 0.91 -18.82 -4.91
N ARG A 176 1.34 -18.47 -6.13
CA ARG A 176 2.65 -18.85 -6.67
C ARG A 176 3.79 -18.57 -5.70
N GLY A 177 4.52 -19.60 -5.30
CA GLY A 177 5.62 -19.49 -4.36
C GLY A 177 6.07 -20.85 -3.84
N ARG A 178 7.29 -20.91 -3.33
CA ARG A 178 7.87 -22.14 -2.76
C ARG A 178 7.78 -22.11 -1.24
N ASP A 179 7.21 -23.15 -0.66
CA ASP A 179 7.01 -23.36 0.78
C ASP A 179 7.69 -24.62 1.33
N TRP A 180 8.74 -25.11 0.64
CA TRP A 180 9.48 -26.31 1.05
C TRP A 180 10.94 -26.25 0.61
N GLY A 181 11.74 -27.20 1.11
CA GLY A 181 13.13 -27.42 0.72
C GLY A 181 14.13 -26.82 1.70
N ALA A 182 14.13 -25.49 1.87
CA ALA A 182 14.91 -24.84 2.93
C ALA A 182 14.09 -24.80 4.23
N SER A 183 14.75 -24.89 5.38
CA SER A 183 14.06 -24.99 6.69
C SER A 183 13.18 -23.77 7.00
N ASP A 184 13.59 -22.59 6.53
CA ASP A 184 12.87 -21.32 6.65
C ASP A 184 11.69 -21.17 5.67
N ARG A 185 11.55 -22.10 4.72
CA ARG A 185 10.45 -22.11 3.74
C ARG A 185 9.33 -23.06 4.09
N VAL A 186 9.57 -24.07 4.93
CA VAL A 186 8.55 -25.08 5.28
C VAL A 186 7.31 -24.40 5.86
N GLY A 187 6.19 -24.49 5.14
CA GLY A 187 4.93 -23.85 5.54
C GLY A 187 4.98 -22.32 5.44
N ALA A 188 5.72 -21.78 4.48
CA ALA A 188 5.75 -20.36 4.15
C ALA A 188 4.42 -19.92 3.53
N HIS A 189 4.02 -18.69 3.89
CA HIS A 189 2.81 -18.03 3.40
C HIS A 189 3.16 -16.69 2.75
N HIS A 190 2.35 -16.30 1.78
CA HIS A 190 2.24 -14.90 1.40
C HIS A 190 1.38 -14.17 2.43
N ALA A 191 1.71 -12.93 2.74
CA ALA A 191 0.86 -12.09 3.55
C ALA A 191 -0.09 -11.27 2.67
N ALA A 192 -1.39 -11.44 2.86
CA ALA A 192 -2.42 -10.57 2.30
C ALA A 192 -2.89 -9.60 3.39
N ALA A 193 -2.35 -8.38 3.39
CA ALA A 193 -2.70 -7.32 4.33
C ALA A 193 -3.41 -6.15 3.61
N GLN A 194 -3.24 -4.93 4.08
CA GLN A 194 -3.94 -3.77 3.55
C GLN A 194 -3.23 -3.18 2.32
N MET A 195 -4.01 -2.63 1.40
CA MET A 195 -3.54 -1.86 0.27
C MET A 195 -4.20 -0.48 0.26
N ARG A 196 -3.48 0.52 -0.22
CA ARG A 196 -4.00 1.87 -0.42
C ARG A 196 -3.99 2.21 -1.89
N VAL A 197 -5.05 2.85 -2.35
CA VAL A 197 -5.07 3.53 -3.64
C VAL A 197 -5.20 5.04 -3.46
N VAL A 198 -4.56 5.78 -4.38
CA VAL A 198 -4.78 7.21 -4.58
C VAL A 198 -5.08 7.42 -6.06
N CYS A 199 -6.35 7.69 -6.40
CA CYS A 199 -6.82 7.79 -7.78
C CYS A 199 -7.15 9.22 -8.18
N ARG A 200 -6.96 9.50 -9.48
CA ARG A 200 -7.17 10.78 -10.16
C ARG A 200 -7.66 10.59 -11.58
#